data_AF-A0A099GEN5-F1
#
_entry.id   AF-A0A099GEN5-F1
#
_cell.length_a   1.000
_cell.length_b   1.000
_cell.length_c   1.000
_cell.angle_alpha   90.00
_cell.angle_beta   90.00
_cell.angle_gamma   90.00
#
_symmetry.space_group_name_H-M   'P 1'
#
loop_
_entity.id
_entity.type
_entity.pdbx_description
1 polymer ?
#
loop_
_entity_poly.entity_id
_entity_poly.type
_entity_poly.pdbx_seq_one_letter_code
_entity_poly.pdbx_strand_id
1 'polypeptide(L)'
;MSGLTLSGMAGLFWLALATLAAGGFFKDGLDALLAAWQRPEYSHGPLIPVLSGLMFLRELKQYPPHPGEIPDRWPGVVVVALSLVVGGLGKLSGIDDVVAYATILWVAGMLLISFGWSTGRHFWPPVLHLVYMLPLPDVLYYKVSTELQMFSSELGVWFLKLLNVPVFLEGNIIDLGVLKLHVAEACSGLRYLFPILSFSYIFAVLYRGPTWHKAVLLVSAVPITMLMNSVRIALAGWIANTYGPASLEGFTHFFEGWVIFVACVALLFGLARLMLLFHPGRPTLSEALDLETAGMVQQLRRLALVQPSRAMIAAAVLGIAALALWQMVPDNRGTAPARAPFVAFPHELGTWQQAGPDERLSRDVERSLGADDYRQAQFTQAGAAAPVGLFMAFYNDQTKGGIHSPEICLPSSGWEIARLQRADLSQRLGVEGPFPVNVAVIQKGYTRMMVYYWFQQGSRRVAWDFAARLYLLADGVRKGQTDGGIIRLTTSIREGESDDDAEARLLSMTRELIKPLPRFMPEG
;
A
#
# COMPACT_ATOMS: atom_id res chain seq x y z
N MET A 1 -9.47 10.37 -47.02
CA MET A 1 -8.68 9.17 -46.74
C MET A 1 -7.27 9.42 -47.28
N SER A 2 -6.38 9.95 -46.44
CA SER A 2 -4.97 10.16 -46.80
C SER A 2 -4.20 8.89 -46.43
N GLY A 3 -3.61 8.22 -47.42
CA GLY A 3 -2.80 7.02 -47.19
C GLY A 3 -1.69 7.29 -46.19
N LEU A 4 -1.47 6.35 -45.26
CA LEU A 4 -0.29 6.39 -44.40
C LEU A 4 0.96 6.43 -45.28
N THR A 5 1.82 7.40 -45.05
CA THR A 5 3.13 7.44 -45.70
C THR A 5 3.97 6.25 -45.24
N LEU A 6 4.89 5.75 -46.07
CA LEU A 6 5.84 4.69 -45.70
C LEU A 6 6.58 5.00 -44.39
N SER A 7 6.91 6.28 -44.16
CA SER A 7 7.48 6.75 -42.89
C SER A 7 6.53 6.56 -41.71
N GLY A 8 5.25 6.93 -41.84
CA GLY A 8 4.25 6.73 -40.78
C GLY A 8 4.02 5.25 -40.44
N MET A 9 4.03 4.37 -41.45
CA MET A 9 3.96 2.92 -41.23
C MET A 9 5.17 2.40 -40.44
N ALA A 10 6.38 2.86 -40.75
CA ALA A 10 7.59 2.47 -40.03
C ALA A 10 7.60 2.99 -38.58
N GLY A 11 7.14 4.22 -38.34
CA GLY A 11 7.04 4.76 -36.97
C GLY A 11 6.03 4.01 -36.12
N LEU A 12 4.85 3.69 -36.67
CA LEU A 12 3.85 2.85 -36.01
C LEU A 12 4.37 1.44 -35.72
N PHE A 13 5.12 0.84 -36.66
CA PHE A 13 5.74 -0.46 -36.46
C PHE A 13 6.66 -0.47 -35.23
N TRP A 14 7.56 0.50 -35.10
CA TRP A 14 8.47 0.58 -33.95
C TRP A 14 7.75 0.89 -32.64
N LEU A 15 6.71 1.73 -32.67
CA LEU A 15 5.86 1.98 -31.50
C LEU A 15 5.13 0.71 -31.05
N ALA A 16 4.54 -0.03 -32.00
CA ALA A 16 3.88 -1.30 -31.71
C ALA A 16 4.87 -2.33 -31.15
N LEU A 17 6.07 -2.43 -31.73
CA LEU A 17 7.12 -3.33 -31.25
C LEU A 17 7.58 -2.98 -29.83
N ALA A 18 7.81 -1.69 -29.55
CA ALA A 18 8.13 -1.21 -28.20
C ALA A 18 7.01 -1.53 -27.20
N THR A 19 5.75 -1.38 -27.62
CA THR A 19 4.57 -1.64 -26.76
C THR A 19 4.41 -3.12 -26.46
N LEU A 20 4.61 -4.00 -27.46
CA LEU A 20 4.59 -5.45 -27.28
C LEU A 20 5.74 -5.93 -26.40
N ALA A 21 6.95 -5.39 -26.60
CA ALA A 21 8.10 -5.69 -25.75
C ALA A 21 7.86 -5.27 -24.30
N ALA A 22 7.27 -4.09 -24.07
CA ALA A 22 6.86 -3.64 -22.75
C ALA A 22 5.79 -4.54 -22.13
N GLY A 23 4.76 -4.94 -22.89
CA GLY A 23 3.73 -5.85 -22.41
C GLY A 23 4.30 -7.21 -21.98
N GLY A 24 5.28 -7.73 -22.72
CA GLY A 24 5.99 -8.96 -22.35
C GLY A 24 6.90 -8.76 -21.13
N PHE A 25 7.68 -7.68 -21.09
CA PHE A 25 8.58 -7.41 -19.97
C PHE A 25 7.79 -7.13 -18.68
N PHE A 26 6.85 -6.20 -18.68
CA PHE A 26 6.08 -5.82 -17.49
C PHE A 26 4.90 -6.75 -17.16
N LYS A 27 4.82 -7.95 -17.75
CA LYS A 27 3.72 -8.90 -17.57
C LYS A 27 3.34 -9.11 -16.11
N ASP A 28 4.31 -9.39 -15.24
CA ASP A 28 4.06 -9.65 -13.81
C ASP A 28 3.40 -8.45 -13.11
N GLY A 29 3.84 -7.23 -13.44
CA GLY A 29 3.22 -6.00 -12.92
C GLY A 29 1.81 -5.77 -13.47
N LEU A 30 1.54 -6.11 -14.73
CA LEU A 30 0.20 -6.04 -15.30
C LEU A 30 -0.74 -7.08 -14.67
N ASP A 31 -0.26 -8.30 -14.46
CA ASP A 31 -1.00 -9.38 -13.81
C ASP A 31 -1.29 -9.02 -12.33
N ALA A 32 -0.33 -8.39 -11.63
CA ALA A 32 -0.53 -7.85 -10.28
C ALA A 32 -1.56 -6.71 -10.23
N LEU A 33 -1.57 -5.80 -11.22
CA LEU A 33 -2.61 -4.77 -11.32
C LEU A 33 -4.00 -5.39 -11.54
N LEU A 34 -4.12 -6.36 -12.43
CA LEU A 34 -5.38 -7.05 -12.68
C LEU A 34 -5.90 -7.77 -11.43
N ALA A 35 -5.02 -8.42 -10.67
CA ALA A 35 -5.37 -9.02 -9.39
C ALA A 35 -5.77 -7.96 -8.36
N ALA A 36 -5.01 -6.87 -8.24
CA ALA A 36 -5.29 -5.78 -7.31
C ALA A 36 -6.67 -5.16 -7.58
N TRP A 37 -7.03 -4.95 -8.86
CA TRP A 37 -8.30 -4.34 -9.27
C TRP A 37 -9.54 -5.22 -8.99
N GLN A 38 -9.36 -6.49 -8.61
CA GLN A 38 -10.47 -7.32 -8.12
C GLN A 38 -10.84 -7.00 -6.67
N ARG A 39 -9.97 -6.32 -5.93
CA ARG A 39 -10.25 -5.88 -4.56
C ARG A 39 -11.23 -4.70 -4.56
N PRO A 40 -12.20 -4.64 -3.62
CA PRO A 40 -13.20 -3.58 -3.57
C PRO A 40 -12.60 -2.17 -3.61
N GLU A 41 -11.49 -1.95 -2.92
CA GLU A 41 -10.84 -0.66 -2.78
C GLU A 41 -10.05 -0.18 -4.01
N TYR A 42 -9.72 -1.09 -4.93
CA TYR A 42 -9.02 -0.78 -6.19
C TYR A 42 -9.88 -1.03 -7.43
N SER A 43 -11.17 -1.30 -7.26
CA SER A 43 -12.12 -1.62 -8.34
C SER A 43 -12.27 -0.52 -9.41
N HIS A 44 -11.88 0.73 -9.10
CA HIS A 44 -11.83 1.84 -10.07
C HIS A 44 -10.62 1.79 -11.02
N GLY A 45 -9.60 1.00 -10.68
CA GLY A 45 -8.32 0.93 -11.38
C GLY A 45 -8.40 0.73 -12.91
N PRO A 46 -9.25 -0.17 -13.44
CA PRO A 46 -9.38 -0.37 -14.88
C PRO A 46 -9.82 0.87 -15.66
N LEU A 47 -10.53 1.80 -15.01
CA LEU A 47 -11.00 3.03 -15.63
C LEU A 47 -9.90 4.11 -15.72
N ILE A 48 -8.87 4.04 -14.86
CA ILE A 48 -7.81 5.04 -14.78
C ILE A 48 -7.01 5.18 -16.08
N PRO A 49 -6.53 4.11 -16.75
CA PRO A 49 -5.86 4.23 -18.04
C PRO A 49 -6.73 4.88 -19.12
N VAL A 50 -8.03 4.58 -19.12
CA VAL A 50 -9.00 5.16 -20.07
C VAL A 50 -9.15 6.65 -19.83
N LEU A 51 -9.39 7.08 -18.58
CA LEU A 51 -9.53 8.49 -18.23
C LEU A 51 -8.23 9.26 -18.46
N SER A 52 -7.08 8.67 -18.15
CA SER A 52 -5.75 9.24 -18.44
C SER A 52 -5.53 9.43 -19.94
N GLY A 53 -5.94 8.45 -20.76
CA GLY A 53 -5.91 8.55 -22.21
C GLY A 53 -6.82 9.66 -22.75
N LEU A 54 -8.03 9.80 -22.21
CA LEU A 54 -8.94 10.89 -22.58
C LEU A 54 -8.39 12.26 -22.18
N MET A 55 -7.80 12.37 -20.97
CA MET A 55 -7.10 13.58 -20.52
C MET A 55 -5.94 13.92 -21.46
N PHE A 56 -5.13 12.94 -21.84
CA PHE A 56 -4.06 13.12 -22.81
C PHE A 56 -4.58 13.59 -24.17
N LEU A 57 -5.63 12.97 -24.71
CA LEU A 57 -6.21 13.40 -26.00
C LEU A 57 -6.77 14.82 -25.94
N ARG A 58 -7.30 15.24 -24.78
CA ARG A 58 -7.74 16.63 -24.56
C ARG A 58 -6.55 17.59 -24.56
N GLU A 59 -5.49 17.30 -23.80
CA GLU A 59 -4.28 18.13 -23.75
C GLU A 59 -3.59 18.21 -25.11
N LEU A 60 -3.57 17.10 -25.87
CA LEU A 60 -2.99 17.03 -27.20
C LEU A 60 -3.62 18.03 -28.18
N LYS A 61 -4.88 18.46 -27.97
CA LYS A 61 -5.51 19.51 -28.79
C LYS A 61 -4.77 20.84 -28.71
N GLN A 62 -4.15 21.15 -27.57
CA GLN A 62 -3.42 22.39 -27.35
C GLN A 62 -2.09 22.44 -28.11
N TYR A 63 -1.61 21.29 -28.59
CA TYR A 63 -0.35 21.14 -29.31
C TYR A 63 -0.63 20.68 -30.74
N PRO A 64 -0.77 21.60 -31.71
CA PRO A 64 -1.03 21.24 -33.10
C PRO A 64 0.15 20.43 -33.69
N PRO A 65 -0.10 19.60 -34.72
CA PRO A 65 0.95 18.79 -35.33
C PRO A 65 2.04 19.69 -35.90
N HIS A 66 3.29 19.44 -35.50
CA HIS A 66 4.44 20.15 -36.04
C HIS A 66 5.06 19.34 -37.20
N PRO A 67 4.98 19.80 -38.45
CA PRO A 67 5.61 19.11 -39.56
C PRO A 67 7.13 19.29 -39.49
N GLY A 68 7.87 18.19 -39.29
CA GLY A 68 9.33 18.19 -39.29
C GLY A 68 9.95 17.19 -38.31
N GLU A 69 11.28 17.22 -38.19
CA GLU A 69 12.00 16.47 -37.16
C GLU A 69 11.68 17.02 -35.77
N ILE A 70 11.41 16.13 -34.84
CA ILE A 70 11.18 16.49 -33.43
C ILE A 70 12.52 16.37 -32.71
N PRO A 71 13.12 17.48 -32.24
CA PRO A 71 14.38 17.46 -31.49
C PRO A 71 14.19 16.94 -30.06
N ASP A 72 15.29 16.74 -29.34
CA ASP A 72 15.31 16.48 -27.89
C ASP A 72 14.51 15.25 -27.43
N ARG A 73 14.60 14.14 -28.18
CA ARG A 73 13.97 12.85 -27.81
C ARG A 73 14.78 12.03 -26.80
N TRP A 74 16.05 12.37 -26.59
CA TRP A 74 16.97 11.59 -25.74
C TRP A 74 16.53 11.48 -24.26
N PRO A 75 15.88 12.48 -23.62
CA PRO A 75 15.42 12.33 -22.24
C PRO A 75 14.38 11.20 -22.13
N GLY A 76 13.57 11.00 -23.17
CA GLY A 76 12.61 9.89 -23.20
C GLY A 76 13.30 8.52 -23.21
N VAL A 77 14.44 8.37 -23.91
CA VAL A 77 15.23 7.13 -23.88
C VAL A 77 15.80 6.87 -22.48
N VAL A 78 16.25 7.92 -21.78
CA VAL A 78 16.73 7.79 -20.40
C VAL A 78 15.60 7.36 -19.46
N VAL A 79 14.41 7.92 -19.60
CA VAL A 79 13.24 7.54 -18.80
C VAL A 79 12.80 6.10 -19.12
N VAL A 80 12.85 5.66 -20.39
CA VAL A 80 12.62 4.26 -20.78
C VAL A 80 13.66 3.33 -20.15
N ALA A 81 14.94 3.68 -20.22
CA ALA A 81 16.00 2.88 -19.59
C ALA A 81 15.81 2.79 -18.07
N LEU A 82 15.45 3.89 -17.41
CA LEU A 82 15.12 3.91 -15.99
C LEU A 82 13.92 3.02 -15.68
N SER A 83 12.86 3.06 -16.49
CA SER A 83 11.70 2.17 -16.36
C SER A 83 12.10 0.70 -16.44
N LEU A 84 12.95 0.31 -17.39
CA LEU A 84 13.44 -1.07 -17.51
C LEU A 84 14.33 -1.47 -16.34
N VAL A 85 15.16 -0.57 -15.81
CA VAL A 85 15.98 -0.82 -14.61
C VAL A 85 15.09 -1.00 -13.38
N VAL A 86 14.11 -0.12 -13.15
CA VAL A 86 13.19 -0.22 -12.01
C VAL A 86 12.33 -1.48 -12.11
N GLY A 87 11.78 -1.77 -13.30
CA GLY A 87 11.02 -3.00 -13.54
C GLY A 87 11.86 -4.25 -13.39
N GLY A 88 13.12 -4.22 -13.85
CA GLY A 88 14.09 -5.30 -13.67
C GLY A 88 14.42 -5.53 -12.20
N LEU A 89 14.61 -4.47 -11.41
CA LEU A 89 14.81 -4.56 -9.96
C LEU A 89 13.57 -5.11 -9.24
N GLY A 90 12.38 -4.64 -9.59
CA GLY A 90 11.11 -5.15 -9.05
C GLY A 90 10.97 -6.65 -9.31
N LYS A 91 11.18 -7.04 -10.57
CA LYS A 91 11.23 -8.44 -10.99
C LYS A 91 12.27 -9.24 -10.23
N LEU A 92 13.52 -8.78 -10.17
CA LEU A 92 14.61 -9.47 -9.46
C LEU A 92 14.32 -9.65 -7.97
N SER A 93 13.56 -8.73 -7.39
CA SER A 93 13.18 -8.75 -5.98
C SER A 93 11.86 -9.46 -5.69
N GLY A 94 11.15 -9.95 -6.71
CA GLY A 94 9.82 -10.55 -6.58
C GLY A 94 8.68 -9.59 -6.22
N ILE A 95 8.90 -8.27 -6.29
CA ILE A 95 7.88 -7.27 -5.93
C ILE A 95 7.18 -6.79 -7.19
N ASP A 96 6.09 -7.46 -7.55
CA ASP A 96 5.32 -7.19 -8.77
C ASP A 96 4.72 -5.78 -8.79
N ASP A 97 4.40 -5.20 -7.62
CA ASP A 97 3.95 -3.80 -7.52
C ASP A 97 4.99 -2.82 -8.07
N VAL A 98 6.29 -3.04 -7.81
CA VAL A 98 7.36 -2.18 -8.34
C VAL A 98 7.46 -2.32 -9.86
N VAL A 99 7.20 -3.51 -10.40
CA VAL A 99 7.10 -3.75 -11.85
C VAL A 99 5.92 -2.98 -12.44
N ALA A 100 4.78 -2.97 -11.75
CA ALA A 100 3.61 -2.17 -12.14
C ALA A 100 3.94 -0.67 -12.13
N TYR A 101 4.64 -0.17 -11.11
CA TYR A 101 5.00 1.25 -11.01
C TYR A 101 5.92 1.69 -12.15
N ALA A 102 6.82 0.79 -12.58
CA ALA A 102 7.71 1.05 -13.71
C ALA A 102 6.96 1.25 -15.04
N THR A 103 5.74 0.72 -15.20
CA THR A 103 4.92 0.94 -16.41
C THR A 103 4.53 2.41 -16.60
N ILE A 104 4.36 3.17 -15.51
CA ILE A 104 4.08 4.61 -15.59
C ILE A 104 5.30 5.36 -16.14
N LEU A 105 6.50 4.99 -15.68
CA LEU A 105 7.76 5.54 -16.22
C LEU A 105 7.91 5.17 -17.70
N TRP A 106 7.53 3.95 -18.09
CA TRP A 106 7.53 3.54 -19.50
C TRP A 106 6.64 4.47 -20.34
N VAL A 107 5.39 4.68 -19.92
CA VAL A 107 4.45 5.59 -20.61
C VAL A 107 5.02 7.01 -20.70
N ALA A 108 5.59 7.52 -19.61
CA ALA A 108 6.25 8.83 -19.60
C ALA A 108 7.38 8.93 -20.63
N GLY A 109 8.25 7.92 -20.67
CA GLY A 109 9.35 7.84 -21.63
C GLY A 109 8.87 7.78 -23.08
N MET A 110 7.82 7.00 -23.34
CA MET A 110 7.23 6.89 -24.68
C MET A 110 6.60 8.20 -25.16
N LEU A 111 5.94 8.97 -24.27
CA LEU A 111 5.45 10.31 -24.61
C LEU A 111 6.58 11.28 -24.92
N LEU A 112 7.67 11.28 -24.13
CA LEU A 112 8.85 12.10 -24.39
C LEU A 112 9.57 11.72 -25.70
N ILE A 113 9.62 10.44 -26.07
CA ILE A 113 10.19 10.00 -27.36
C ILE A 113 9.28 10.42 -28.54
N SER A 114 7.97 10.36 -28.33
CA SER A 114 6.97 10.65 -29.37
C SER A 114 6.86 12.15 -29.67
N PHE A 115 6.97 13.00 -28.63
CA PHE A 115 6.74 14.45 -28.73
C PHE A 115 7.99 15.31 -28.46
N GLY A 116 9.12 14.71 -28.05
CA GLY A 116 10.31 15.44 -27.62
C GLY A 116 10.13 16.08 -26.23
N TRP A 117 11.21 16.58 -25.63
CA TRP A 117 11.15 17.20 -24.30
C TRP A 117 10.28 18.46 -24.26
N SER A 118 10.35 19.33 -25.27
CA SER A 118 9.69 20.65 -25.22
C SER A 118 8.17 20.53 -25.12
N THR A 119 7.57 19.61 -25.88
CA THR A 119 6.13 19.35 -25.86
C THR A 119 5.79 18.25 -24.85
N GLY A 120 6.53 17.13 -24.86
CA GLY A 120 6.22 15.94 -24.08
C GLY A 120 6.13 16.17 -22.57
N ARG A 121 6.94 17.09 -22.01
CA ARG A 121 6.88 17.42 -20.58
C ARG A 121 5.54 18.00 -20.12
N HIS A 122 4.73 18.52 -21.03
CA HIS A 122 3.43 19.10 -20.68
C HIS A 122 2.35 18.03 -20.46
N PHE A 123 2.55 16.81 -20.95
CA PHE A 123 1.65 15.67 -20.74
C PHE A 123 1.91 14.95 -19.41
N TRP A 124 2.59 15.59 -18.45
CA TRP A 124 2.77 15.02 -17.12
C TRP A 124 1.44 14.80 -16.37
N PRO A 125 0.36 15.60 -16.53
CA PRO A 125 -0.87 15.37 -15.79
C PRO A 125 -1.56 14.02 -16.07
N PRO A 126 -1.80 13.61 -17.34
CA PRO A 126 -2.37 12.30 -17.62
C PRO A 126 -1.43 11.15 -17.22
N VAL A 127 -0.11 11.34 -17.26
CA VAL A 127 0.84 10.34 -16.76
C VAL A 127 0.77 10.19 -15.25
N LEU A 128 0.72 11.31 -14.50
CA LEU A 128 0.59 11.27 -13.05
C LEU A 128 -0.73 10.65 -12.62
N HIS A 129 -1.81 10.88 -13.38
CA HIS A 129 -3.11 10.27 -13.10
C HIS A 129 -3.06 8.73 -13.10
N LEU A 130 -2.16 8.10 -13.85
CA LEU A 130 -1.97 6.64 -13.82
C LEU A 130 -1.58 6.12 -12.44
N VAL A 131 -1.00 6.94 -11.56
CA VAL A 131 -0.63 6.53 -10.19
C VAL A 131 -1.85 6.06 -9.40
N TYR A 132 -3.04 6.61 -9.67
CA TYR A 132 -4.27 6.21 -8.97
C TYR A 132 -4.79 4.80 -9.30
N MET A 133 -4.20 4.13 -10.30
CA MET A 133 -4.50 2.72 -10.59
C MET A 133 -3.62 1.75 -9.80
N LEU A 134 -2.55 2.25 -9.18
CA LEU A 134 -1.54 1.44 -8.52
C LEU A 134 -1.98 1.06 -7.10
N PRO A 135 -1.75 -0.20 -6.67
CA PRO A 135 -1.85 -0.55 -5.27
C PRO A 135 -0.78 0.19 -4.46
N LEU A 136 -1.10 0.56 -3.23
CA LEU A 136 -0.12 1.11 -2.30
C LEU A 136 0.78 -0.03 -1.79
N PRO A 137 2.06 0.22 -1.50
CA PRO A 137 2.90 -0.76 -0.81
C PRO A 137 2.26 -1.15 0.52
N ASP A 138 2.25 -2.43 0.92
CA ASP A 138 1.40 -2.89 2.04
C ASP A 138 1.66 -2.13 3.35
N VAL A 139 2.91 -1.77 3.65
CA VAL A 139 3.25 -0.99 4.86
C VAL A 139 2.50 0.34 4.87
N LEU A 140 2.43 1.02 3.73
CA LEU A 140 1.70 2.26 3.60
C LEU A 140 0.19 2.01 3.59
N TYR A 141 -0.26 0.97 2.89
CA TYR A 141 -1.67 0.58 2.84
C TYR A 141 -2.23 0.33 4.24
N TYR A 142 -1.61 -0.56 5.02
CA TYR A 142 -2.05 -0.92 6.36
C TYR A 142 -1.95 0.26 7.33
N LYS A 143 -0.86 1.04 7.26
CA LYS A 143 -0.73 2.23 8.10
C LYS A 143 -1.84 3.24 7.84
N VAL A 144 -2.09 3.59 6.58
CA VAL A 144 -3.18 4.51 6.22
C VAL A 144 -4.53 3.92 6.60
N SER A 145 -4.74 2.63 6.36
CA SER A 145 -5.99 1.93 6.71
C SER A 145 -6.28 2.01 8.21
N THR A 146 -5.30 1.69 9.07
CA THR A 146 -5.46 1.73 10.53
C THR A 146 -5.75 3.15 11.04
N GLU A 147 -5.02 4.15 10.55
CA GLU A 147 -5.23 5.57 10.93
C GLU A 147 -6.63 6.06 10.52
N LEU A 148 -7.06 5.75 9.30
CA LEU A 148 -8.39 6.14 8.82
C LEU A 148 -9.51 5.39 9.56
N GLN A 149 -9.31 4.13 9.95
CA GLN A 149 -10.26 3.36 10.77
C GLN A 149 -10.42 3.99 12.15
N MET A 150 -9.32 4.34 12.83
CA MET A 150 -9.35 4.98 14.14
C MET A 150 -10.12 6.30 14.07
N PHE A 151 -9.75 7.19 13.14
CA PHE A 151 -10.43 8.46 12.97
C PHE A 151 -11.91 8.29 12.63
N SER A 152 -12.24 7.38 11.72
CA SER A 152 -13.63 7.17 11.31
C SER A 152 -14.48 6.56 12.43
N SER A 153 -13.88 5.73 13.29
CA SER A 153 -14.54 5.14 14.46
C SER A 153 -14.81 6.19 15.53
N GLU A 154 -13.84 7.05 15.83
CA GLU A 154 -14.01 8.17 16.77
C GLU A 154 -15.11 9.13 16.32
N LEU A 155 -15.07 9.56 15.05
CA LEU A 155 -16.07 10.46 14.50
C LEU A 155 -17.44 9.77 14.34
N GLY A 156 -17.47 8.48 14.01
CA GLY A 156 -18.69 7.68 14.00
C GLY A 156 -19.34 7.58 15.38
N VAL A 157 -18.54 7.37 16.44
CA VAL A 157 -19.01 7.38 17.84
C VAL A 157 -19.50 8.76 18.26
N TRP A 158 -18.85 9.84 17.79
CA TRP A 158 -19.33 11.20 18.01
C TRP A 158 -20.74 11.41 17.42
N PHE A 159 -21.00 10.93 16.19
CA PHE A 159 -22.34 10.96 15.60
C PHE A 159 -23.35 10.08 16.34
N LEU A 160 -22.96 8.88 16.81
CA LEU A 160 -23.84 8.02 17.61
C LEU A 160 -24.26 8.68 18.92
N LYS A 161 -23.33 9.37 19.60
CA LYS A 161 -23.63 10.16 20.79
C LYS A 161 -24.60 11.30 20.49
N LEU A 162 -24.47 11.95 19.33
CA LEU A 162 -25.42 12.98 18.88
C LEU A 162 -26.84 12.42 18.67
N LEU A 163 -26.95 11.14 18.28
CA LEU A 163 -28.22 10.41 18.15
C LEU A 163 -28.72 9.82 19.47
N ASN A 164 -28.10 10.15 20.61
CA ASN A 164 -28.40 9.60 21.94
C ASN A 164 -28.26 8.07 22.04
N VAL A 165 -27.35 7.47 21.28
CA VAL A 165 -27.02 6.04 21.41
C VAL A 165 -25.93 5.87 22.48
N PRO A 166 -26.14 5.05 23.52
CA PRO A 166 -25.09 4.73 24.49
C PRO A 166 -24.01 3.89 23.82
N VAL A 167 -22.79 4.40 23.80
CA VAL A 167 -21.68 3.79 23.07
C VAL A 167 -20.33 4.03 23.75
N PHE A 168 -19.47 3.01 23.72
CA PHE A 168 -18.07 3.08 24.15
C PHE A 168 -17.16 2.63 23.01
N LEU A 169 -16.00 3.27 22.85
CA LEU A 169 -15.03 2.93 21.81
C LEU A 169 -13.78 2.33 22.45
N GLU A 170 -13.36 1.17 21.96
CA GLU A 170 -12.17 0.47 22.40
C GLU A 170 -11.32 0.06 21.19
N GLY A 171 -10.34 0.89 20.81
CA GLY A 171 -9.64 0.75 19.53
C GLY A 171 -10.61 0.92 18.36
N ASN A 172 -10.72 -0.11 17.51
CA ASN A 172 -11.70 -0.16 16.42
C ASN A 172 -13.00 -0.91 16.78
N ILE A 173 -13.24 -1.19 18.06
CA ILE A 173 -14.44 -1.88 18.54
C ILE A 173 -15.43 -0.87 19.09
N ILE A 174 -16.60 -0.77 18.47
CA ILE A 174 -17.73 0.04 18.92
C ILE A 174 -18.62 -0.84 19.80
N ASP A 175 -18.63 -0.57 21.09
CA ASP A 175 -19.41 -1.30 22.09
C ASP A 175 -20.74 -0.57 22.37
N LEU A 176 -21.85 -1.22 22.00
CA LEU A 176 -23.23 -0.76 22.20
C LEU A 176 -23.87 -1.45 23.43
N GLY A 177 -23.06 -2.00 24.32
CA GLY A 177 -23.47 -2.74 25.52
C GLY A 177 -23.71 -4.22 25.23
N VAL A 178 -24.86 -4.56 24.65
CA VAL A 178 -25.22 -5.96 24.33
C VAL A 178 -24.63 -6.44 22.99
N LEU A 179 -24.16 -5.52 22.16
CA LEU A 179 -23.60 -5.78 20.84
C LEU A 179 -22.26 -5.07 20.69
N LYS A 180 -21.26 -5.79 20.19
CA LYS A 180 -19.96 -5.21 19.82
C LYS A 180 -19.82 -5.24 18.31
N LEU A 181 -19.56 -4.09 17.71
CA LEU A 181 -19.33 -3.94 16.28
C LEU A 181 -17.84 -3.71 16.04
N HIS A 182 -17.23 -4.58 15.25
CA HIS A 182 -15.85 -4.41 14.82
C HIS A 182 -15.81 -3.56 13.55
N VAL A 183 -15.10 -2.44 13.61
CA VAL A 183 -14.76 -1.65 12.42
C VAL A 183 -13.61 -2.35 11.72
N ALA A 184 -13.95 -3.32 10.86
CA ALA A 184 -12.99 -4.07 10.06
C ALA A 184 -12.33 -3.19 8.99
N GLU A 185 -11.31 -3.74 8.32
CA GLU A 185 -10.56 -3.07 7.26
C GLU A 185 -11.44 -2.53 6.12
N ALA A 186 -12.54 -3.22 5.82
CA ALA A 186 -13.55 -2.80 4.84
C ALA A 186 -14.24 -1.47 5.20
N CYS A 187 -14.11 -1.01 6.44
CA CYS A 187 -14.65 0.25 6.95
C CYS A 187 -13.57 1.34 7.11
N SER A 188 -12.35 1.14 6.59
CA SER A 188 -11.29 2.15 6.56
C SER A 188 -11.61 3.38 5.71
N GLY A 189 -12.57 3.28 4.79
CA GLY A 189 -12.90 4.35 3.85
C GLY A 189 -12.01 4.38 2.60
N LEU A 190 -10.96 3.54 2.52
CA LEU A 190 -10.07 3.45 1.35
C LEU A 190 -10.83 3.17 0.05
N ARG A 191 -11.88 2.34 0.14
CA ARG A 191 -12.79 2.01 -0.97
C ARG A 191 -13.43 3.22 -1.66
N TYR A 192 -13.63 4.31 -0.93
CA TYR A 192 -14.16 5.56 -1.48
C TYR A 192 -13.07 6.61 -1.67
N LEU A 193 -12.05 6.61 -0.82
CA LEU A 193 -10.95 7.55 -0.88
C LEU A 193 -10.18 7.49 -2.20
N PHE A 194 -9.76 6.29 -2.66
CA PHE A 194 -8.95 6.19 -3.87
C PHE A 194 -9.68 6.64 -5.15
N PRO A 195 -10.93 6.21 -5.42
CA PRO A 195 -11.70 6.74 -6.54
C PRO A 195 -11.95 8.25 -6.43
N ILE A 196 -12.24 8.79 -5.24
CA ILE A 196 -12.52 10.23 -5.06
C ILE A 196 -11.24 11.06 -5.21
N LEU A 197 -10.08 10.56 -4.79
CA LEU A 197 -8.80 11.21 -5.04
C LEU A 197 -8.51 11.29 -6.54
N SER A 198 -8.69 10.19 -7.29
CA SER A 198 -8.58 10.19 -8.74
C SER A 198 -9.55 11.17 -9.39
N PHE A 199 -10.83 11.12 -9.00
CA PHE A 199 -11.84 12.01 -9.53
C PHE A 199 -11.53 13.48 -9.23
N SER A 200 -11.08 13.78 -8.01
CA SER A 200 -10.67 15.12 -7.60
C SER A 200 -9.44 15.61 -8.38
N TYR A 201 -8.50 14.71 -8.69
CA TYR A 201 -7.37 15.03 -9.57
C TYR A 201 -7.83 15.41 -10.98
N ILE A 202 -8.67 14.58 -11.61
CA ILE A 202 -9.25 14.88 -12.93
C ILE A 202 -9.95 16.23 -12.86
N PHE A 203 -10.82 16.41 -11.87
CA PHE A 203 -11.56 17.65 -11.65
C PHE A 203 -10.62 18.86 -11.57
N ALA A 204 -9.55 18.78 -10.77
CA ALA A 204 -8.55 19.84 -10.61
C ALA A 204 -7.81 20.16 -11.93
N VAL A 205 -7.53 19.16 -12.77
CA VAL A 205 -6.93 19.35 -14.10
C VAL A 205 -7.92 20.01 -15.07
N LEU A 206 -9.19 19.61 -15.04
CA LEU A 206 -10.25 20.20 -15.87
C LEU A 206 -10.64 21.62 -15.42
N TYR A 207 -10.47 21.92 -14.14
CA TYR A 207 -10.88 23.17 -13.51
C TYR A 207 -10.05 24.37 -13.97
N ARG A 208 -10.70 25.34 -14.61
CA ARG A 208 -10.16 26.62 -15.07
C ARG A 208 -10.31 27.69 -13.98
N GLY A 209 -9.49 27.58 -12.94
CA GLY A 209 -9.43 28.56 -11.85
C GLY A 209 -8.08 28.59 -11.15
N PRO A 210 -7.95 29.38 -10.06
CA PRO A 210 -6.70 29.53 -9.32
C PRO A 210 -6.12 28.19 -8.87
N THR A 211 -4.78 28.07 -8.83
CA THR A 211 -4.08 26.85 -8.39
C THR A 211 -4.43 26.46 -6.95
N TRP A 212 -4.77 27.42 -6.09
CA TRP A 212 -5.20 27.14 -4.72
C TRP A 212 -6.58 26.46 -4.65
N HIS A 213 -7.52 26.77 -5.55
CA HIS A 213 -8.80 26.02 -5.66
C HIS A 213 -8.52 24.54 -5.98
N LYS A 214 -7.60 24.30 -6.91
CA LYS A 214 -7.19 22.94 -7.32
C LYS A 214 -6.60 22.18 -6.14
N ALA A 215 -5.73 22.82 -5.35
CA ALA A 215 -5.16 22.24 -4.15
C ALA A 215 -6.22 21.93 -3.09
N VAL A 216 -7.15 22.86 -2.83
CA VAL A 216 -8.25 22.65 -1.88
C VAL A 216 -9.14 21.49 -2.30
N LEU A 217 -9.51 21.38 -3.58
CA LEU A 217 -10.32 20.28 -4.08
C LEU A 217 -9.62 18.94 -3.93
N LEU A 218 -8.34 18.87 -4.30
CA LEU A 218 -7.54 17.65 -4.17
C LEU A 218 -7.42 17.21 -2.72
N VAL A 219 -7.05 18.13 -1.82
CA VAL A 219 -6.89 17.85 -0.40
C VAL A 219 -8.22 17.52 0.27
N SER A 220 -9.34 18.13 -0.16
CA SER A 220 -10.66 17.92 0.41
C SER A 220 -11.22 16.51 0.21
N ALA A 221 -10.71 15.75 -0.77
CA ALA A 221 -11.10 14.35 -0.98
C ALA A 221 -10.93 13.50 0.29
N VAL A 222 -9.85 13.72 1.05
CA VAL A 222 -9.56 12.99 2.29
C VAL A 222 -10.59 13.30 3.39
N PRO A 223 -10.80 14.55 3.86
CA PRO A 223 -11.77 14.83 4.90
C PRO A 223 -13.22 14.55 4.47
N ILE A 224 -13.58 14.75 3.19
CA ILE A 224 -14.93 14.43 2.69
C ILE A 224 -15.20 12.92 2.82
N THR A 225 -14.25 12.09 2.40
CA THR A 225 -14.41 10.62 2.45
C THR A 225 -14.36 10.10 3.88
N MET A 226 -13.51 10.64 4.74
CA MET A 226 -13.47 10.32 6.18
C MET A 226 -14.81 10.68 6.86
N LEU A 227 -15.35 11.87 6.59
CA LEU A 227 -16.64 12.30 7.11
C LEU A 227 -17.76 11.34 6.67
N MET A 228 -17.86 11.07 5.37
CA MET A 228 -18.92 10.20 4.84
C MET A 228 -18.80 8.75 5.31
N ASN A 229 -17.57 8.25 5.47
CA ASN A 229 -17.31 6.94 6.05
C ASN A 229 -17.73 6.89 7.53
N SER A 230 -17.47 7.95 8.29
CA SER A 230 -17.90 8.06 9.70
C SER A 230 -19.42 8.11 9.84
N VAL A 231 -20.10 8.83 8.94
CA VAL A 231 -21.57 8.85 8.86
C VAL A 231 -22.11 7.45 8.57
N ARG A 232 -21.51 6.71 7.64
CA ARG A 232 -21.88 5.32 7.34
C ARG A 232 -21.73 4.43 8.59
N ILE A 233 -20.61 4.52 9.30
CA ILE A 233 -20.36 3.76 10.53
C ILE A 233 -21.42 4.09 11.60
N ALA A 234 -21.72 5.37 11.80
CA ALA A 234 -22.73 5.81 12.75
C ALA A 234 -24.14 5.32 12.39
N LEU A 235 -24.54 5.40 11.12
CA LEU A 235 -25.83 4.88 10.66
C LEU A 235 -25.92 3.36 10.82
N ALA A 236 -24.85 2.63 10.50
CA ALA A 236 -24.80 1.18 10.74
C ALA A 236 -24.95 0.86 12.23
N GLY A 237 -24.21 1.55 13.11
CA GLY A 237 -24.31 1.38 14.56
C GLY A 237 -25.71 1.69 15.10
N TRP A 238 -26.32 2.77 14.62
CA TRP A 238 -27.68 3.16 15.01
C TRP A 238 -28.72 2.12 14.56
N ILE A 239 -28.64 1.64 13.32
CA ILE A 239 -29.51 0.57 12.80
C ILE A 239 -29.34 -0.71 13.62
N ALA A 240 -28.11 -1.11 13.89
CA ALA A 240 -27.81 -2.31 14.67
C ALA A 240 -28.35 -2.23 16.11
N ASN A 241 -28.25 -1.05 16.73
CA ASN A 241 -28.76 -0.80 18.07
C ASN A 241 -30.30 -0.82 18.12
N THR A 242 -30.98 -0.23 17.13
CA THR A 242 -32.44 -0.08 17.14
C THR A 242 -33.19 -1.27 16.57
N TYR A 243 -32.67 -1.89 15.50
CA TYR A 243 -33.34 -2.96 14.76
C TYR A 243 -32.60 -4.31 14.81
N GLY A 244 -31.52 -4.40 15.60
CA GLY A 244 -30.70 -5.60 15.74
C GLY A 244 -29.73 -5.82 14.57
N PRO A 245 -28.73 -6.71 14.75
CA PRO A 245 -27.65 -6.92 13.79
C PRO A 245 -28.11 -7.56 12.46
N ALA A 246 -29.21 -8.32 12.46
CA ALA A 246 -29.76 -8.92 11.24
C ALA A 246 -30.19 -7.88 10.18
N SER A 247 -30.49 -6.65 10.62
CA SER A 247 -30.88 -5.55 9.72
C SER A 247 -29.68 -4.96 8.95
N LEU A 248 -28.45 -5.36 9.28
CA LEU A 248 -27.24 -4.84 8.64
C LEU A 248 -26.98 -5.44 7.26
N GLU A 249 -27.37 -6.68 6.97
CA GLU A 249 -27.07 -7.31 5.66
C GLU A 249 -27.66 -6.50 4.50
N GLY A 250 -28.94 -6.14 4.56
CA GLY A 250 -29.58 -5.33 3.51
C GLY A 250 -29.06 -3.90 3.42
N PHE A 251 -28.77 -3.27 4.56
CA PHE A 251 -28.25 -1.89 4.61
C PHE A 251 -26.82 -1.79 4.09
N THR A 252 -25.94 -2.70 4.53
CA THR A 252 -24.54 -2.71 4.14
C THR A 252 -24.42 -2.86 2.62
N HIS A 253 -25.12 -3.81 2.00
CA HIS A 253 -25.10 -3.97 0.54
C HIS A 253 -25.58 -2.73 -0.24
N PHE A 254 -26.58 -1.99 0.25
CA PHE A 254 -27.07 -0.77 -0.42
C PHE A 254 -26.14 0.44 -0.22
N PHE A 255 -25.64 0.65 1.00
CA PHE A 255 -24.73 1.76 1.33
C PHE A 255 -23.28 1.51 0.90
N GLU A 256 -22.91 0.27 0.54
CA GLU A 256 -21.52 -0.13 0.33
C GLU A 256 -20.84 0.41 -0.92
N GLY A 257 -21.56 0.87 -1.92
CA GLY A 257 -20.93 1.19 -3.22
C GLY A 257 -21.12 2.62 -3.66
N TRP A 258 -22.25 2.86 -4.29
CA TRP A 258 -22.44 4.03 -5.13
C TRP A 258 -22.99 5.22 -4.36
N VAL A 259 -23.77 5.01 -3.29
CA VAL A 259 -24.40 6.11 -2.52
C VAL A 259 -23.35 6.99 -1.88
N ILE A 260 -22.40 6.41 -1.15
CA ILE A 260 -21.32 7.15 -0.49
C ILE A 260 -20.44 7.84 -1.52
N PHE A 261 -20.10 7.15 -2.61
CA PHE A 261 -19.31 7.72 -3.70
C PHE A 261 -20.02 8.94 -4.32
N VAL A 262 -21.29 8.82 -4.70
CA VAL A 262 -22.09 9.93 -5.26
C VAL A 262 -22.23 11.08 -4.26
N ALA A 263 -22.42 10.79 -2.98
CA ALA A 263 -22.47 11.81 -1.93
C ALA A 263 -21.12 12.55 -1.81
N CYS A 264 -19.98 11.83 -1.82
CA CYS A 264 -18.66 12.45 -1.80
C CYS A 264 -18.42 13.34 -3.03
N VAL A 265 -18.81 12.86 -4.22
CA VAL A 265 -18.74 13.64 -5.46
C VAL A 265 -19.62 14.90 -5.36
N ALA A 266 -20.86 14.77 -4.87
CA ALA A 266 -21.77 15.89 -4.68
C ALA A 266 -21.22 16.94 -3.69
N LEU A 267 -20.60 16.51 -2.59
CA LEU A 267 -19.93 17.39 -1.63
C LEU A 267 -18.74 18.12 -2.27
N LEU A 268 -17.95 17.42 -3.09
CA LEU A 268 -16.83 18.02 -3.83
C LEU A 268 -17.31 19.06 -4.84
N PHE A 269 -18.39 18.78 -5.58
CA PHE A 269 -19.05 19.76 -6.46
C PHE A 269 -19.63 20.93 -5.67
N GLY A 270 -20.21 20.68 -4.50
CA GLY A 270 -20.70 21.70 -3.58
C GLY A 270 -19.59 22.64 -3.12
N LEU A 271 -18.44 22.08 -2.74
CA LEU A 271 -17.23 22.83 -2.39
C LEU A 271 -16.71 23.66 -3.57
N ALA A 272 -16.63 23.05 -4.76
CA ALA A 272 -16.23 23.76 -5.98
C ALA A 272 -17.16 24.95 -6.28
N ARG A 273 -18.47 24.75 -6.17
CA ARG A 273 -19.48 25.80 -6.34
C ARG A 273 -19.34 26.89 -5.28
N LEU A 274 -19.13 26.52 -4.02
CA LEU A 274 -18.93 27.47 -2.93
C LEU A 274 -17.72 28.37 -3.20
N MET A 275 -16.58 27.80 -3.62
CA MET A 275 -15.40 28.58 -3.98
C MET A 275 -15.65 29.50 -5.19
N LEU A 276 -16.43 29.05 -6.18
CA LEU A 276 -16.80 29.85 -7.34
C LEU A 276 -17.69 31.05 -6.98
N LEU A 277 -18.51 30.96 -5.93
CA LEU A 277 -19.30 32.10 -5.43
C LEU A 277 -18.41 33.26 -4.95
N PHE A 278 -17.22 32.94 -4.44
CA PHE A 278 -16.22 33.91 -3.99
C PHE A 278 -15.25 34.33 -5.09
N HIS A 279 -15.34 33.76 -6.30
CA HIS A 279 -14.49 34.14 -7.43
C HIS A 279 -14.97 35.45 -8.07
N PRO A 280 -14.07 36.43 -8.35
CA PRO A 280 -14.42 37.61 -9.14
C PRO A 280 -14.88 37.17 -10.54
N GLY A 281 -16.16 37.34 -10.86
CA GLY A 281 -16.77 36.92 -12.13
C GLY A 281 -17.77 35.76 -12.03
N ARG A 282 -17.83 35.04 -10.91
CA ARG A 282 -18.82 33.97 -10.62
C ARG A 282 -19.13 33.04 -11.81
N PRO A 283 -18.13 32.44 -12.48
CA PRO A 283 -18.39 31.58 -13.63
C PRO A 283 -19.20 30.36 -13.19
N THR A 284 -20.02 29.84 -14.10
CA THR A 284 -20.80 28.62 -13.82
C THR A 284 -19.86 27.41 -13.71
N LEU A 285 -20.30 26.36 -13.02
CA LEU A 285 -19.50 25.14 -12.86
C LEU A 285 -19.13 24.51 -14.22
N SER A 286 -20.04 24.56 -15.20
CA SER A 286 -19.80 24.10 -16.57
C SER A 286 -18.82 24.98 -17.37
N GLU A 287 -18.74 26.27 -17.05
CA GLU A 287 -17.71 27.16 -17.64
C GLU A 287 -16.35 26.93 -16.99
N ALA A 288 -16.34 26.67 -15.68
CA ALA A 288 -15.13 26.37 -14.92
C ALA A 288 -14.57 24.98 -15.26
N LEU A 289 -15.41 24.02 -15.65
CA LEU A 289 -14.99 22.67 -16.07
C LEU A 289 -15.00 22.56 -17.58
N ASP A 290 -13.82 22.47 -18.17
CA ASP A 290 -13.70 22.28 -19.61
C ASP A 290 -13.89 20.82 -20.00
N LEU A 291 -15.15 20.47 -20.27
CA LEU A 291 -15.64 19.16 -20.67
C LEU A 291 -15.73 18.98 -22.19
N GLU A 292 -15.01 19.76 -23.00
CA GLU A 292 -15.14 19.70 -24.45
C GLU A 292 -14.54 18.42 -25.05
N THR A 293 -15.42 17.47 -25.39
CA THR A 293 -15.06 16.18 -25.98
C THR A 293 -14.95 16.18 -27.51
N ALA A 294 -15.33 17.29 -28.16
CA ALA A 294 -15.33 17.42 -29.62
C ALA A 294 -13.95 17.14 -30.24
N GLY A 295 -13.88 16.40 -31.35
CA GLY A 295 -12.62 16.18 -32.07
C GLY A 295 -11.63 15.21 -31.43
N MET A 296 -11.96 14.51 -30.33
CA MET A 296 -11.07 13.50 -29.74
C MET A 296 -10.70 12.37 -30.70
N VAL A 297 -11.64 11.90 -31.53
CA VAL A 297 -11.37 10.88 -32.58
C VAL A 297 -10.33 11.39 -33.59
N GLN A 298 -10.35 12.68 -33.92
CA GLN A 298 -9.35 13.28 -34.80
C GLN A 298 -7.97 13.32 -34.15
N GLN A 299 -7.91 13.53 -32.83
CA GLN A 299 -6.66 13.46 -32.06
C GLN A 299 -6.11 12.04 -32.03
N LEU A 300 -6.97 11.03 -31.84
CA LEU A 300 -6.55 9.62 -31.84
C LEU A 300 -5.92 9.21 -33.18
N ARG A 301 -6.45 9.72 -34.31
CA ARG A 301 -5.87 9.51 -35.63
C ARG A 301 -4.46 10.11 -35.78
N ARG A 302 -4.06 11.07 -34.93
CA ARG A 302 -2.69 11.63 -34.93
C ARG A 302 -1.64 10.62 -34.48
N LEU A 303 -2.02 9.51 -33.83
CA LEU A 303 -1.09 8.41 -33.54
C LEU A 303 -0.49 7.83 -34.82
N ALA A 304 -1.20 7.88 -35.95
CA ALA A 304 -0.67 7.46 -37.25
C ALA A 304 0.43 8.39 -37.81
N LEU A 305 0.66 9.55 -37.18
CA LEU A 305 1.69 10.51 -37.55
C LEU A 305 3.01 10.29 -36.78
N VAL A 306 3.10 9.25 -35.94
CA VAL A 306 4.32 8.92 -35.22
C VAL A 306 5.44 8.63 -36.22
N GLN A 307 6.49 9.44 -36.17
CA GLN A 307 7.65 9.33 -37.05
C GLN A 307 8.64 8.29 -36.52
N PRO A 308 9.26 7.47 -37.38
CA PRO A 308 10.34 6.59 -36.99
C PRO A 308 11.52 7.47 -36.56
N SER A 309 12.08 7.19 -35.38
CA SER A 309 13.23 7.94 -34.86
C SER A 309 14.23 6.98 -34.22
N ARG A 310 15.50 7.39 -34.18
CA ARG A 310 16.56 6.62 -33.51
C ARG A 310 16.19 6.33 -32.05
N ALA A 311 15.52 7.28 -31.39
CA ALA A 311 15.02 7.10 -30.02
C ALA A 311 13.91 6.04 -29.91
N MET A 312 12.95 6.02 -30.84
CA MET A 312 11.88 5.02 -30.86
C MET A 312 12.44 3.61 -31.13
N ILE A 313 13.37 3.49 -32.07
CA ILE A 313 14.08 2.25 -32.37
C ILE A 313 14.87 1.79 -31.13
N ALA A 314 15.60 2.69 -30.48
CA ALA A 314 16.34 2.39 -29.26
C ALA A 314 15.42 1.89 -28.14
N ALA A 315 14.27 2.53 -27.92
CA ALA A 315 13.30 2.06 -26.92
C ALA A 315 12.76 0.65 -27.22
N ALA A 316 12.44 0.36 -28.49
CA ALA A 316 12.00 -0.97 -28.91
C ALA A 316 13.10 -2.02 -28.70
N VAL A 317 14.33 -1.74 -29.12
CA VAL A 317 15.49 -2.64 -28.95
C VAL A 317 15.81 -2.86 -27.48
N LEU A 318 15.81 -1.82 -26.65
CA LEU A 318 16.03 -1.92 -25.21
C LEU A 318 14.93 -2.77 -24.54
N GLY A 319 13.66 -2.56 -24.90
CA GLY A 319 12.55 -3.37 -24.38
C GLY A 319 12.68 -4.86 -24.74
N ILE A 320 13.00 -5.16 -26.01
CA ILE A 320 13.22 -6.54 -26.48
C ILE A 320 14.43 -7.17 -25.76
N ALA A 321 15.54 -6.43 -25.66
CA ALA A 321 16.74 -6.92 -25.00
C ALA A 321 16.47 -7.20 -23.51
N ALA A 322 15.76 -6.31 -22.81
CA ALA A 322 15.38 -6.52 -21.42
C ALA A 322 14.47 -7.73 -21.24
N LEU A 323 13.48 -7.93 -22.12
CA LEU A 323 12.63 -9.11 -22.14
C LEU A 323 13.44 -10.39 -22.39
N ALA A 324 14.32 -10.40 -23.39
CA ALA A 324 15.15 -11.55 -23.72
C ALA A 324 16.12 -11.89 -22.57
N LEU A 325 16.79 -10.89 -21.99
CA LEU A 325 17.65 -11.06 -20.82
C LEU A 325 16.88 -11.64 -19.63
N TRP A 326 15.64 -11.18 -19.42
CA TRP A 326 14.79 -11.71 -18.34
C TRP A 326 14.49 -13.20 -18.50
N GLN A 327 14.21 -13.67 -19.72
CA GLN A 327 13.98 -15.10 -20.00
C GLN A 327 15.21 -15.98 -19.76
N MET A 328 16.40 -15.38 -19.67
CA MET A 328 17.65 -16.08 -19.39
C MET A 328 17.98 -16.11 -17.89
N VAL A 329 17.23 -15.40 -17.04
CA VAL A 329 17.44 -15.39 -15.58
C VAL A 329 16.90 -16.71 -15.00
N PRO A 330 17.72 -17.51 -14.29
CA PRO A 330 17.28 -18.76 -13.66
C PRO A 330 16.19 -18.51 -12.61
N ASP A 331 15.17 -19.37 -12.60
CA ASP A 331 14.09 -19.35 -11.62
C ASP A 331 14.48 -20.13 -10.35
N ASN A 332 15.47 -19.60 -9.62
CA ASN A 332 15.99 -20.20 -8.39
C ASN A 332 15.48 -19.47 -7.13
N ARG A 333 14.35 -18.76 -7.22
CA ARG A 333 13.87 -17.88 -6.14
C ARG A 333 12.82 -18.56 -5.27
N GLY A 334 12.86 -18.29 -3.98
CA GLY A 334 11.88 -18.84 -3.03
C GLY A 334 12.07 -20.31 -2.68
N THR A 335 13.28 -20.88 -2.85
CA THR A 335 13.58 -22.18 -2.24
C THR A 335 13.57 -22.01 -0.73
N ALA A 336 12.52 -22.52 -0.09
CA ALA A 336 12.37 -22.47 1.36
C ALA A 336 13.65 -22.96 2.04
N PRO A 337 14.25 -22.17 2.94
CA PRO A 337 15.48 -22.58 3.59
C PRO A 337 15.21 -23.81 4.46
N ALA A 338 16.20 -24.70 4.57
CA ALA A 338 16.07 -25.87 5.43
C ALA A 338 15.98 -25.43 6.90
N ARG A 339 14.79 -25.55 7.48
CA ARG A 339 14.50 -25.23 8.89
C ARG A 339 13.68 -26.31 9.58
N ALA A 340 13.79 -26.37 10.90
CA ALA A 340 12.83 -27.12 11.70
C ALA A 340 11.51 -26.33 11.83
N PRO A 341 10.34 -27.01 11.80
CA PRO A 341 9.05 -26.34 12.01
C PRO A 341 8.90 -25.88 13.47
N PHE A 342 8.12 -24.81 13.71
CA PHE A 342 7.96 -24.25 15.05
C PHE A 342 7.25 -25.20 16.03
N VAL A 343 6.49 -26.18 15.53
CA VAL A 343 5.92 -27.24 16.37
C VAL A 343 7.00 -28.06 17.10
N ALA A 344 8.23 -28.11 16.58
CA ALA A 344 9.36 -28.77 17.21
C ALA A 344 10.19 -27.82 18.10
N PHE A 345 9.72 -26.58 18.31
CA PHE A 345 10.42 -25.60 19.11
C PHE A 345 10.36 -25.99 20.60
N PRO A 346 11.47 -25.87 21.36
CA PRO A 346 11.51 -26.31 22.75
C PRO A 346 10.38 -25.72 23.61
N HIS A 347 9.87 -26.55 24.53
CA HIS A 347 8.97 -26.13 25.61
C HIS A 347 9.74 -25.56 26.82
N GLU A 348 11.06 -25.74 26.84
CA GLU A 348 11.97 -25.26 27.89
C GLU A 348 13.10 -24.43 27.27
N LEU A 349 13.33 -23.25 27.82
CA LEU A 349 14.36 -22.30 27.39
C LEU A 349 15.17 -21.86 28.61
N GLY A 350 16.22 -22.62 28.95
CA GLY A 350 16.99 -22.40 30.16
C GLY A 350 16.11 -22.56 31.40
N THR A 351 15.87 -21.46 32.12
CA THR A 351 15.00 -21.42 33.31
C THR A 351 13.53 -21.13 33.01
N TRP A 352 13.19 -20.85 31.74
CA TRP A 352 11.82 -20.58 31.31
C TRP A 352 11.14 -21.88 30.87
N GLN A 353 9.94 -22.12 31.40
CA GLN A 353 9.10 -23.26 31.04
C GLN A 353 7.81 -22.75 30.39
N GLN A 354 7.35 -23.45 29.36
CA GLN A 354 6.08 -23.13 28.75
C GLN A 354 4.91 -23.37 29.71
N ALA A 355 4.05 -22.37 29.84
CA ALA A 355 2.82 -22.45 30.61
C ALA A 355 1.64 -22.77 29.68
N GLY A 356 1.17 -24.02 29.73
CA GLY A 356 0.01 -24.48 28.96
C GLY A 356 0.33 -24.83 27.50
N PRO A 357 -0.69 -25.18 26.70
CA PRO A 357 -0.52 -25.48 25.28
C PRO A 357 -0.23 -24.23 24.46
N ASP A 358 0.21 -24.41 23.21
CA ASP A 358 0.35 -23.31 22.26
C ASP A 358 -1.02 -22.62 22.02
N GLU A 359 -1.01 -21.29 22.00
CA GLU A 359 -2.18 -20.46 21.73
C GLU A 359 -2.45 -20.42 20.21
N ARG A 360 -3.72 -20.54 19.83
CA ARG A 360 -4.14 -20.46 18.42
C ARG A 360 -4.68 -19.07 18.11
N LEU A 361 -4.25 -18.52 16.98
CA LEU A 361 -4.85 -17.32 16.43
C LEU A 361 -6.29 -17.62 15.96
N SER A 362 -7.16 -16.61 15.98
CA SER A 362 -8.46 -16.74 15.32
C SER A 362 -8.26 -16.91 13.81
N ARG A 363 -9.20 -17.58 13.14
CA ARG A 363 -9.09 -17.88 11.69
C ARG A 363 -8.90 -16.65 10.82
N ASP A 364 -9.41 -15.50 11.25
CA ASP A 364 -9.31 -14.26 10.48
C ASP A 364 -7.94 -13.60 10.69
N VAL A 365 -7.40 -13.66 11.90
CA VAL A 365 -6.03 -13.20 12.18
C VAL A 365 -5.00 -14.11 11.51
N GLU A 366 -5.21 -15.44 11.54
CA GLU A 366 -4.34 -16.40 10.87
C GLU A 366 -4.32 -16.19 9.35
N ARG A 367 -5.50 -15.99 8.72
CA ARG A 367 -5.59 -15.67 7.29
C ARG A 367 -4.97 -14.31 6.95
N SER A 368 -5.15 -13.30 7.79
CA SER A 368 -4.54 -11.99 7.59
C SER A 368 -3.02 -11.99 7.80
N LEU A 369 -2.53 -12.82 8.73
CA LEU A 369 -1.10 -12.98 8.99
C LEU A 369 -0.42 -13.65 7.79
N GLY A 370 -1.04 -14.68 7.22
CA GLY A 370 -0.54 -15.34 6.01
C GLY A 370 0.83 -16.00 6.18
N ALA A 371 1.23 -16.34 7.41
CA ALA A 371 2.50 -17.00 7.69
C ALA A 371 2.47 -18.48 7.29
N ASP A 372 3.58 -18.98 6.73
CA ASP A 372 3.76 -20.40 6.42
C ASP A 372 3.88 -21.26 7.69
N ASP A 373 4.44 -20.67 8.76
CA ASP A 373 4.56 -21.29 10.07
C ASP A 373 4.49 -20.21 11.15
N TYR A 374 3.71 -20.44 12.21
CA TYR A 374 3.65 -19.54 13.36
C TYR A 374 3.54 -20.30 14.66
N ARG A 375 3.94 -19.63 15.75
CA ARG A 375 3.80 -20.14 17.10
C ARG A 375 3.49 -19.02 18.07
N GLN A 376 2.56 -19.28 18.98
CA GLN A 376 2.23 -18.41 20.09
C GLN A 376 2.18 -19.22 21.37
N ALA A 377 2.94 -18.82 22.40
CA ALA A 377 3.02 -19.56 23.66
C ALA A 377 3.38 -18.63 24.83
N GLN A 378 3.01 -19.00 26.06
CA GLN A 378 3.41 -18.30 27.28
C GLN A 378 4.54 -19.06 27.96
N PHE A 379 5.52 -18.33 28.49
CA PHE A 379 6.62 -18.89 29.27
C PHE A 379 6.63 -18.28 30.68
N THR A 380 6.88 -19.11 31.69
CA THR A 380 7.03 -18.71 33.09
C THR A 380 8.39 -19.12 33.61
N GLN A 381 8.89 -18.38 34.59
CA GLN A 381 10.12 -18.71 35.31
C GLN A 381 9.84 -18.52 36.80
N ALA A 382 10.41 -19.39 37.64
CA ALA A 382 10.33 -19.25 39.08
C ALA A 382 10.92 -17.89 39.53
N GLY A 383 10.14 -17.12 40.31
CA GLY A 383 10.52 -15.79 40.78
C GLY A 383 10.29 -14.65 39.77
N ALA A 384 9.90 -14.94 38.52
CA ALA A 384 9.47 -13.90 37.60
C ALA A 384 8.10 -13.36 38.05
N ALA A 385 7.94 -12.04 38.02
CA ALA A 385 6.69 -11.42 38.44
C ALA A 385 5.54 -11.87 37.55
N ALA A 386 5.66 -11.88 36.22
CA ALA A 386 4.61 -12.32 35.29
C ALA A 386 5.18 -13.14 34.11
N PRO A 387 4.33 -13.86 33.35
CA PRO A 387 4.77 -14.65 32.19
C PRO A 387 5.29 -13.76 31.06
N VAL A 388 6.11 -14.36 30.19
CA VAL A 388 6.54 -13.79 28.92
C VAL A 388 5.86 -14.54 27.78
N GLY A 389 5.05 -13.84 27.01
CA GLY A 389 4.46 -14.34 25.77
C GLY A 389 5.48 -14.31 24.64
N LEU A 390 5.62 -15.43 23.92
CA LEU A 390 6.41 -15.58 22.70
C LEU A 390 5.46 -15.70 21.52
N PHE A 391 5.69 -14.88 20.51
CA PHE A 391 5.08 -15.01 19.19
C PHE A 391 6.17 -15.05 18.11
N MET A 392 6.09 -16.02 17.21
CA MET A 392 6.97 -16.15 16.06
C MET A 392 6.14 -16.44 14.81
N ALA A 393 6.52 -15.85 13.69
CA ALA A 393 5.97 -16.17 12.38
C ALA A 393 7.10 -16.23 11.34
N PHE A 394 7.00 -17.16 10.41
CA PHE A 394 7.98 -17.39 9.35
C PHE A 394 7.28 -17.46 7.98
N TYR A 395 7.98 -16.95 6.97
CA TYR A 395 7.53 -16.84 5.60
C TYR A 395 8.63 -17.38 4.69
N ASN A 396 8.29 -18.31 3.82
CA ASN A 396 9.17 -18.83 2.78
C ASN A 396 9.41 -17.78 1.68
N ASP A 397 8.43 -16.88 1.47
CA ASP A 397 8.49 -15.81 0.50
C ASP A 397 7.70 -14.58 0.99
N GLN A 398 8.41 -13.53 1.43
CA GLN A 398 7.80 -12.27 1.89
C GLN A 398 7.42 -11.31 0.75
N THR A 399 7.60 -11.71 -0.51
CA THR A 399 7.33 -10.84 -1.66
C THR A 399 5.85 -10.79 -2.05
N LYS A 400 5.07 -11.82 -1.69
CA LYS A 400 3.64 -11.98 -2.06
C LYS A 400 2.65 -11.65 -0.94
N GLY A 401 3.08 -10.79 -0.02
CA GLY A 401 2.45 -10.57 1.27
C GLY A 401 3.46 -10.80 2.38
N GLY A 402 3.43 -9.97 3.42
CA GLY A 402 4.55 -9.94 4.36
C GLY A 402 4.23 -9.31 5.70
N ILE A 403 5.16 -9.53 6.62
CA ILE A 403 5.09 -9.19 8.03
C ILE A 403 4.75 -7.70 8.20
N HIS A 404 3.67 -7.41 8.93
CA HIS A 404 3.42 -6.08 9.46
C HIS A 404 3.96 -5.95 10.89
N SER A 405 4.52 -4.79 11.25
CA SER A 405 4.93 -4.52 12.62
C SER A 405 3.76 -4.61 13.59
N PRO A 406 4.01 -4.93 14.88
CA PRO A 406 3.03 -4.73 15.95
C PRO A 406 2.43 -3.31 15.99
N GLU A 407 3.11 -2.31 15.41
CA GLU A 407 2.59 -0.94 15.22
C GLU A 407 1.30 -0.88 14.41
N ILE A 408 1.04 -1.87 13.55
CA ILE A 408 -0.14 -1.92 12.70
C ILE A 408 -1.28 -2.69 13.37
N CYS A 409 -0.98 -3.83 14.01
CA CYS A 409 -2.02 -4.72 14.53
C CYS A 409 -2.46 -4.40 15.97
N LEU A 410 -1.57 -3.92 16.84
CA LEU A 410 -1.90 -3.66 18.24
C LEU A 410 -2.93 -2.52 18.42
N PRO A 411 -2.82 -1.38 17.72
CA PRO A 411 -3.81 -0.29 17.83
C PRO A 411 -5.23 -0.72 17.49
N SER A 412 -5.38 -1.59 16.48
CA SER A 412 -6.70 -2.11 16.09
C SER A 412 -7.43 -2.86 17.22
N SER A 413 -6.67 -3.44 18.16
CA SER A 413 -7.18 -4.16 19.34
C SER A 413 -7.31 -3.27 20.60
N GLY A 414 -7.13 -1.96 20.46
CA GLY A 414 -7.23 -0.97 21.52
C GLY A 414 -5.97 -0.78 22.36
N TRP A 415 -4.80 -1.24 21.88
CA TRP A 415 -3.52 -0.97 22.53
C TRP A 415 -2.90 0.32 21.99
N GLU A 416 -2.63 1.26 22.88
CA GLU A 416 -1.89 2.47 22.56
C GLU A 416 -0.39 2.23 22.72
N ILE A 417 0.42 2.77 21.81
CA ILE A 417 1.88 2.70 21.89
C ILE A 417 2.37 3.91 22.68
N ALA A 418 2.52 3.74 24.00
CA ALA A 418 2.96 4.80 24.90
C ALA A 418 4.42 5.21 24.67
N ARG A 419 5.28 4.24 24.29
CA ARG A 419 6.68 4.48 23.94
C ARG A 419 7.12 3.45 22.91
N LEU A 420 7.91 3.88 21.92
CA LEU A 420 8.62 3.00 21.00
C LEU A 420 10.03 3.53 20.81
N GLN A 421 11.02 2.70 21.07
CA GLN A 421 12.43 3.02 20.84
C GLN A 421 13.15 1.85 20.18
N ARG A 422 14.15 2.16 19.35
CA ARG A 422 15.07 1.16 18.84
C ARG A 422 16.28 1.09 19.76
N ALA A 423 16.63 -0.10 20.22
CA ALA A 423 17.79 -0.35 21.06
C ALA A 423 18.68 -1.41 20.40
N ASP A 424 19.98 -1.33 20.64
CA ASP A 424 20.91 -2.42 20.31
C ASP A 424 21.20 -3.22 21.59
N LEU A 425 20.79 -4.48 21.62
CA LEU A 425 20.96 -5.36 22.78
C LEU A 425 22.26 -6.17 22.75
N SER A 426 23.12 -5.99 21.73
CA SER A 426 24.35 -6.79 21.53
C SER A 426 25.20 -6.91 22.79
N GLN A 427 25.55 -5.78 23.40
CA GLN A 427 26.34 -5.73 24.64
C GLN A 427 25.63 -6.38 25.83
N ARG A 428 24.31 -6.20 25.97
CA ARG A 428 23.51 -6.74 27.09
C ARG A 428 23.27 -8.25 26.97
N LEU A 429 23.23 -8.77 25.74
CA LEU A 429 23.08 -10.19 25.43
C LEU A 429 24.41 -10.92 25.35
N GLY A 430 25.53 -10.20 25.19
CA GLY A 430 26.86 -10.79 25.02
C GLY A 430 27.02 -11.47 23.66
N VAL A 431 26.35 -10.97 22.61
CA VAL A 431 26.45 -11.50 21.25
C VAL A 431 27.38 -10.65 20.39
N GLU A 432 28.07 -11.31 19.45
CA GLU A 432 28.89 -10.62 18.46
C GLU A 432 27.99 -10.01 17.36
N GLY A 433 28.27 -8.76 17.01
CA GLY A 433 27.51 -8.01 16.01
C GLY A 433 26.26 -7.30 16.56
N PRO A 434 25.64 -6.43 15.75
CA PRO A 434 24.50 -5.62 16.19
C PRO A 434 23.26 -6.48 16.43
N PHE A 435 22.54 -6.20 17.52
CA PHE A 435 21.25 -6.81 17.84
C PHE A 435 20.17 -5.72 17.95
N PRO A 436 19.76 -5.12 16.83
CA PRO A 436 18.73 -4.09 16.85
C PRO A 436 17.37 -4.72 17.18
N VAL A 437 16.68 -4.16 18.18
CA VAL A 437 15.34 -4.54 18.60
C VAL A 437 14.45 -3.31 18.74
N ASN A 438 13.16 -3.46 18.46
CA ASN A 438 12.17 -2.49 18.88
C ASN A 438 11.71 -2.80 20.29
N VAL A 439 11.86 -1.83 21.18
CA VAL A 439 11.34 -1.85 22.54
C VAL A 439 10.13 -0.92 22.60
N ALA A 440 8.95 -1.49 22.78
CA ALA A 440 7.72 -0.74 22.92
C ALA A 440 7.10 -0.93 24.31
N VAL A 441 6.52 0.12 24.85
CA VAL A 441 5.56 0.03 25.96
C VAL A 441 4.19 0.30 25.39
N ILE A 442 3.29 -0.66 25.53
CA ILE A 442 1.90 -0.56 25.10
C ILE A 442 0.98 -0.48 26.31
N GLN A 443 -0.10 0.25 26.17
CA GLN A 443 -1.05 0.51 27.24
C GLN A 443 -2.49 0.28 26.75
N LYS A 444 -3.31 -0.30 27.62
CA LYS A 444 -4.75 -0.48 27.41
C LYS A 444 -5.47 -0.27 28.74
N GLY A 445 -6.06 0.92 28.90
CA GLY A 445 -6.57 1.38 30.18
C GLY A 445 -5.46 1.42 31.25
N TYR A 446 -5.60 0.65 32.32
CA TYR A 446 -4.60 0.50 33.38
C TYR A 446 -3.58 -0.60 33.11
N THR A 447 -3.79 -1.43 32.07
CA THR A 447 -2.87 -2.52 31.74
C THR A 447 -1.72 -1.97 30.92
N ARG A 448 -0.48 -2.18 31.38
CA ARG A 448 0.74 -1.85 30.63
C ARG A 448 1.49 -3.13 30.31
N MET A 449 2.05 -3.21 29.10
CA MET A 449 2.91 -4.31 28.68
C MET A 449 4.15 -3.77 27.98
N MET A 450 5.26 -4.47 28.14
CA MET A 450 6.46 -4.26 27.36
C MET A 450 6.52 -5.27 26.21
N VAL A 451 6.94 -4.80 25.04
CA VAL A 451 7.05 -5.58 23.82
C VAL A 451 8.46 -5.43 23.25
N TYR A 452 9.13 -6.56 23.05
CA TYR A 452 10.33 -6.66 22.22
C TYR A 452 9.93 -7.28 20.89
N TYR A 453 10.36 -6.70 19.77
CA TYR A 453 10.22 -7.37 18.48
C TYR A 453 11.30 -6.99 17.48
N TRP A 454 11.60 -7.91 16.57
CA TRP A 454 12.51 -7.68 15.44
C TRP A 454 12.14 -8.60 14.28
N PHE A 455 12.57 -8.20 13.09
CA PHE A 455 12.47 -9.00 11.87
C PHE A 455 13.80 -9.74 11.67
N GLN A 456 13.73 -11.03 11.36
CA GLN A 456 14.86 -11.89 11.03
C GLN A 456 14.85 -12.17 9.52
N GLN A 457 15.90 -11.76 8.82
CA GLN A 457 16.07 -11.94 7.37
C GLN A 457 17.48 -12.49 7.10
N GLY A 458 17.60 -13.80 6.91
CA GLY A 458 18.88 -14.49 7.00
C GLY A 458 19.59 -14.12 8.30
N SER A 459 20.88 -13.78 8.22
CA SER A 459 21.72 -13.37 9.36
C SER A 459 21.43 -11.96 9.85
N ARG A 460 20.63 -11.19 9.11
CA ARG A 460 20.33 -9.80 9.46
C ARG A 460 19.11 -9.73 10.38
N ARG A 461 19.29 -9.03 11.50
CA ARG A 461 18.20 -8.58 12.36
C ARG A 461 17.85 -7.14 12.00
N VAL A 462 16.57 -6.85 11.89
CA VAL A 462 16.08 -5.54 11.45
C VAL A 462 15.00 -5.06 12.42
N ALA A 463 15.13 -3.83 12.91
CA ALA A 463 14.17 -3.18 13.80
C ALA A 463 13.40 -2.04 13.11
N TRP A 464 13.38 -2.03 11.78
CA TRP A 464 12.65 -1.01 11.01
C TRP A 464 11.99 -1.62 9.78
N ASP A 465 10.67 -1.54 9.70
CA ASP A 465 9.83 -2.17 8.68
C ASP A 465 10.26 -1.82 7.25
N PHE A 466 10.56 -0.54 7.00
CA PHE A 466 10.98 -0.09 5.68
C PHE A 466 12.36 -0.64 5.31
N ALA A 467 13.31 -0.66 6.26
CA ALA A 467 14.60 -1.29 6.02
C ALA A 467 14.46 -2.80 5.81
N ALA A 468 13.56 -3.46 6.53
CA ALA A 468 13.32 -4.89 6.32
C ALA A 468 12.85 -5.16 4.88
N ARG A 469 11.95 -4.32 4.34
CA ARG A 469 11.56 -4.43 2.93
C ARG A 469 12.69 -4.09 1.96
N LEU A 470 13.48 -3.04 2.23
CA LEU A 470 14.61 -2.66 1.37
C LEU A 470 15.71 -3.74 1.35
N TYR A 471 15.96 -4.37 2.49
CA TYR A 471 16.90 -5.48 2.60
C TYR A 471 16.40 -6.72 1.91
N LEU A 472 15.11 -7.05 2.04
CA LEU A 472 14.48 -8.12 1.28
C LEU A 472 14.63 -7.90 -0.24
N LEU A 473 14.41 -6.66 -0.71
CA LEU A 473 14.65 -6.28 -2.11
C LEU A 473 16.11 -6.54 -2.52
N ALA A 474 17.06 -6.06 -1.72
CA ALA A 474 18.49 -6.19 -2.01
C ALA A 474 18.98 -7.64 -1.98
N ASP A 475 18.53 -8.43 -1.00
CA ASP A 475 18.94 -9.83 -0.82
C ASP A 475 18.24 -10.76 -1.82
N GLY A 476 16.98 -10.47 -2.21
CA GLY A 476 16.32 -11.14 -3.33
C GLY A 476 17.09 -10.99 -4.65
N VAL A 477 17.57 -9.77 -4.93
CA VAL A 477 18.39 -9.50 -6.13
C VAL A 477 19.77 -10.16 -6.05
N ARG A 478 20.44 -10.13 -4.89
CA ARG A 478 21.85 -10.55 -4.75
C ARG A 478 22.03 -12.04 -4.46
N LYS A 479 21.12 -12.62 -3.68
CA LYS A 479 21.22 -13.96 -3.09
C LYS A 479 20.03 -14.86 -3.43
N GLY A 480 18.94 -14.31 -3.99
CA GLY A 480 17.70 -15.05 -4.20
C GLY A 480 16.93 -15.37 -2.92
N GLN A 481 17.33 -14.81 -1.78
CA GLN A 481 16.69 -15.00 -0.48
C GLN A 481 15.51 -14.03 -0.33
N THR A 482 14.31 -14.56 -0.18
CA THR A 482 13.07 -13.81 0.07
C THR A 482 12.35 -14.26 1.34
N ASP A 483 12.97 -15.19 2.08
CA ASP A 483 12.44 -15.73 3.32
C ASP A 483 12.71 -14.82 4.52
N GLY A 484 12.01 -15.12 5.62
CA GLY A 484 12.34 -14.56 6.93
C GLY A 484 11.16 -14.60 7.88
N GLY A 485 11.30 -13.95 9.03
CA GLY A 485 10.31 -14.03 10.09
C GLY A 485 10.30 -12.85 11.04
N ILE A 486 9.35 -12.88 11.96
CA ILE A 486 9.24 -11.94 13.07
C ILE A 486 9.26 -12.71 14.37
N ILE A 487 9.95 -12.13 15.35
CA ILE A 487 9.92 -12.58 16.73
C ILE A 487 9.35 -11.44 17.55
N ARG A 488 8.41 -11.76 18.43
CA ARG A 488 7.84 -10.83 19.40
C ARG A 488 7.79 -11.48 20.77
N LEU A 489 8.35 -10.78 21.76
CA LEU A 489 8.19 -11.11 23.18
C LEU A 489 7.34 -10.04 23.85
N THR A 490 6.42 -10.46 24.72
CA THR A 490 5.53 -9.55 25.45
C THR A 490 5.47 -9.92 26.92
N THR A 491 5.51 -8.94 27.81
CA THR A 491 5.31 -9.17 29.24
C THR A 491 4.48 -8.05 29.85
N SER A 492 3.66 -8.36 30.86
CA SER A 492 2.97 -7.32 31.62
C SER A 492 3.92 -6.56 32.54
N ILE A 493 3.67 -5.25 32.66
CA ILE A 493 4.28 -4.35 33.65
C ILE A 493 3.23 -4.21 34.76
N ARG A 494 3.48 -4.83 35.93
CA ARG A 494 2.52 -4.83 37.04
C ARG A 494 2.44 -3.47 37.73
N GLU A 495 1.37 -3.27 38.49
CA GLU A 495 1.25 -2.10 39.34
C GLU A 495 2.38 -2.08 40.38
N GLY A 496 3.14 -0.98 40.44
CA GLY A 496 4.33 -0.84 41.27
C GLY A 496 5.62 -1.44 40.68
N GLU A 497 5.55 -2.07 39.50
CA GLU A 497 6.73 -2.57 38.78
C GLU A 497 7.30 -1.48 37.85
N SER A 498 8.63 -1.37 37.80
CA SER A 498 9.29 -0.43 36.89
C SER A 498 9.37 -0.98 35.47
N ASP A 499 9.49 -0.08 34.48
CA ASP A 499 9.73 -0.49 33.09
C ASP A 499 11.04 -1.28 32.97
N ASP A 500 12.05 -0.98 33.80
CA ASP A 500 13.36 -1.68 33.82
C ASP A 500 13.24 -3.13 34.30
N ASP A 501 12.35 -3.43 35.25
CA ASP A 501 12.10 -4.80 35.73
C ASP A 501 11.47 -5.67 34.64
N ALA A 502 10.48 -5.10 33.93
CA ALA A 502 9.87 -5.75 32.77
C ALA A 502 10.89 -5.95 31.64
N GLU A 503 11.76 -4.97 31.41
CA GLU A 503 12.83 -5.06 30.42
C GLU A 503 13.85 -6.14 30.76
N ALA A 504 14.29 -6.21 32.03
CA ALA A 504 15.21 -7.24 32.50
C ALA A 504 14.64 -8.65 32.30
N ARG A 505 13.33 -8.80 32.48
CA ARG A 505 12.61 -10.06 32.22
C ARG A 505 12.64 -10.45 30.74
N LEU A 506 12.32 -9.51 29.84
CA LEU A 506 12.40 -9.75 28.40
C LEU A 506 13.83 -10.04 27.94
N LEU A 507 14.82 -9.35 28.50
CA LEU A 507 16.24 -9.57 28.21
C LEU A 507 16.68 -10.98 28.65
N SER A 508 16.25 -11.44 29.83
CA SER A 508 16.51 -12.79 30.32
C SER A 508 15.96 -13.86 29.37
N MET A 509 14.69 -13.73 28.99
CA MET A 509 14.05 -14.63 28.02
C MET A 509 14.73 -14.57 26.64
N THR A 510 15.09 -13.38 26.17
CA THR A 510 15.75 -13.18 24.87
C THR A 510 17.09 -13.94 24.83
N ARG A 511 17.87 -13.91 25.92
CA ARG A 511 19.16 -14.63 26.01
C ARG A 511 19.01 -16.15 25.86
N GLU A 512 17.93 -16.72 26.38
CA GLU A 512 17.66 -18.16 26.22
C GLU A 512 17.03 -18.48 24.86
N LEU A 513 16.18 -17.59 24.34
CA LEU A 513 15.51 -17.74 23.05
C LEU A 513 16.47 -17.76 21.86
N ILE A 514 17.50 -16.91 21.87
CA ILE A 514 18.43 -16.78 20.72
C ILE A 514 19.28 -18.03 20.49
N LYS A 515 19.43 -18.92 21.49
CA LYS A 515 20.27 -20.13 21.39
C LYS A 515 19.67 -21.17 20.42
N PRO A 516 18.40 -21.60 20.56
CA PRO A 516 17.79 -22.52 19.60
C PRO A 516 17.34 -21.84 18.31
N LEU A 517 17.20 -20.50 18.28
CA LEU A 517 16.56 -19.77 17.19
C LEU A 517 17.15 -20.09 15.79
N PRO A 518 18.47 -20.19 15.56
CA PRO A 518 19.02 -20.45 14.23
C PRO A 518 18.55 -21.76 13.57
N ARG A 519 18.16 -22.78 14.37
CA ARG A 519 17.61 -24.05 13.86
C ARG A 519 16.23 -23.86 13.22
N PHE A 520 15.48 -22.87 13.68
CA PHE A 520 14.13 -22.57 13.23
C PHE A 520 14.17 -21.40 12.26
N MET A 521 14.84 -20.30 12.58
CA MET A 521 15.03 -19.18 11.66
C MET A 521 16.47 -19.17 11.13
N PRO A 522 16.71 -19.80 9.96
CA PRO A 522 18.05 -19.96 9.42
C PRO A 522 18.67 -18.59 9.07
N GLU A 523 19.96 -18.46 9.36
CA GLU A 523 20.71 -17.21 9.16
C GLU A 523 21.33 -17.07 7.75
N GLY A 524 20.94 -17.96 6.83
CA GLY A 524 21.36 -17.96 5.43
C GLY A 524 22.54 -18.87 5.13
#